data_AF-A0A1B6MIS6-F1
#
_entry.id   AF-A0A1B6MIS6-F1
#
_cell.length_a   1.000
_cell.length_b   1.000
_cell.length_c   1.000
_cell.angle_alpha   90.00
_cell.angle_beta   90.00
_cell.angle_gamma   90.00
#
_symmetry.space_group_name_H-M   'P 1'
#
loop_
_entity.id
_entity.type
_entity.pdbx_description
1 polymer ?
#
loop_
_entity_poly.entity_id
_entity_poly.type
_entity_poly.pdbx_seq_one_letter_code
_entity_poly.pdbx_strand_id
1 'polypeptide(L)'
;HFPRNYTKTEVALSESVIIYLSNFVRSGSPNAFHKQEVTLAVSKEKNRFRTITWDEYDPVHQKYLEISMKPRVKNHYRAHQLSVWLRLVPELHRAGMEDVVARHNLFRD
;
A
#
# COMPACT_ATOMS: atom_id res chain seq x y z
N HIS A 1 -18.18 1.48 18.72
CA HIS A 1 -18.48 2.89 19.04
C HIS A 1 -17.40 3.75 18.40
N PHE A 2 -17.73 4.55 17.38
CA PHE A 2 -16.75 5.48 16.78
C PHE A 2 -16.49 6.61 17.79
N PRO A 3 -15.23 6.93 18.11
CA PRO A 3 -14.94 8.06 18.96
C PRO A 3 -15.50 9.33 18.30
N ARG A 4 -16.37 10.05 19.01
CA ARG A 4 -17.04 11.26 18.49
C ARG A 4 -16.08 12.45 18.32
N ASN A 5 -14.82 12.32 18.74
CA ASN A 5 -13.84 13.39 18.74
C ASN A 5 -12.64 12.99 17.87
N TYR A 6 -12.61 13.48 16.62
CA TYR A 6 -11.45 13.36 15.75
C TYR A 6 -10.51 14.54 15.96
N THR A 7 -9.22 14.26 15.99
CA THR A 7 -8.16 15.27 15.99
C THR A 7 -8.16 16.04 14.66
N LYS A 8 -7.68 17.29 14.68
CA LYS A 8 -7.50 18.08 13.45
C LYS A 8 -6.65 17.34 12.41
N THR A 9 -5.67 16.57 12.86
CA THR A 9 -4.80 15.74 12.01
C THR A 9 -5.54 14.58 11.35
N GLU A 10 -6.48 13.94 12.04
CA GLU A 10 -7.33 12.88 11.47
C GLU A 10 -8.32 13.45 10.45
N VAL A 11 -8.89 14.63 10.73
CA VAL A 11 -9.76 15.33 9.77
C VAL A 11 -8.99 15.68 8.50
N ALA A 12 -7.78 16.25 8.62
CA ALA A 12 -6.94 16.57 7.47
C ALA A 12 -6.47 15.32 6.69
N LEU A 13 -6.20 14.22 7.40
CA LEU A 13 -5.91 12.92 6.78
C LEU A 13 -7.10 12.44 5.94
N SER A 14 -8.30 12.42 6.51
CA SER A 14 -9.53 12.00 5.85
C SER A 14 -9.82 12.85 4.60
N GLU A 15 -9.71 14.17 4.73
CA GLU A 15 -9.87 15.11 3.61
C GLU A 15 -8.91 14.77 2.46
N SER A 16 -7.64 14.52 2.77
CA SER A 16 -6.60 14.21 1.77
C SER A 16 -6.90 12.89 1.04
N VAL A 17 -7.33 11.86 1.77
CA VAL A 17 -7.69 10.56 1.19
C VAL A 17 -8.90 10.68 0.27
N ILE A 18 -9.93 11.43 0.69
CA ILE A 18 -11.13 11.67 -0.12
C ILE A 18 -10.76 12.42 -1.40
N ILE A 19 -9.88 13.42 -1.34
CA ILE A 19 -9.39 14.15 -2.52
C ILE A 19 -8.66 13.21 -3.48
N TYR A 20 -7.70 12.41 -3.00
CA TYR A 20 -6.98 11.45 -3.85
C TYR A 20 -7.93 10.49 -4.55
N LEU A 21 -8.90 9.93 -3.82
CA LEU A 21 -9.88 9.02 -4.38
C LEU A 21 -10.78 9.71 -5.40
N SER A 22 -11.24 10.93 -5.10
CA SER A 22 -12.11 11.71 -5.99
C SER A 22 -11.41 12.08 -7.30
N ASN A 23 -10.13 12.45 -7.22
CA ASN A 23 -9.29 12.75 -8.37
C ASN A 23 -9.06 11.51 -9.24
N PHE A 24 -8.75 10.37 -8.60
CA PHE A 24 -8.54 9.11 -9.30
C PHE A 24 -9.80 8.66 -10.05
N VAL A 25 -10.96 8.68 -9.39
CA VAL A 25 -12.24 8.31 -10.03
C VAL A 25 -12.56 9.21 -11.24
N ARG A 26 -12.20 10.50 -11.19
CA ARG A 26 -12.50 11.45 -12.26
C ARG A 26 -11.54 11.39 -13.45
N SER A 27 -10.26 11.16 -13.20
CA SER A 27 -9.19 11.39 -14.19
C SER A 27 -8.21 10.23 -14.36
N GLY A 28 -8.32 9.18 -13.55
CA GLY A 28 -7.32 8.11 -13.46
C GLY A 28 -6.05 8.51 -12.71
N SER A 29 -5.86 9.80 -12.37
CA SER A 29 -4.70 10.27 -11.61
C SER A 29 -5.11 10.77 -10.22
N PRO A 30 -4.57 10.21 -9.12
CA PRO A 30 -4.85 10.70 -7.78
C PRO A 30 -4.27 12.12 -7.57
N ASN A 31 -3.21 12.48 -8.31
CA ASN A 31 -2.52 13.77 -8.21
C ASN A 31 -3.15 14.88 -9.06
N ALA A 32 -4.31 14.65 -9.69
CA ALA A 32 -4.93 15.65 -10.54
C ALA A 32 -5.19 16.94 -9.74
N PHE A 33 -4.40 17.97 -10.02
CA PHE A 33 -4.57 19.30 -9.44
C PHE A 33 -5.84 19.92 -10.03
N HIS A 34 -6.98 19.66 -9.42
CA HIS A 34 -8.03 20.66 -9.48
C HIS A 34 -7.50 21.84 -8.69
N LYS A 35 -7.60 23.05 -9.27
CA LYS A 35 -7.61 24.31 -8.51
C LYS A 35 -8.83 24.27 -7.60
N GLN A 36 -8.78 23.41 -6.59
CA GLN A 36 -9.81 23.29 -5.61
C GLN A 36 -9.61 24.53 -4.76
N GLU A 37 -10.40 25.57 -5.06
CA GLU A 37 -10.77 26.54 -4.04
C GLU A 37 -11.08 25.73 -2.81
N VAL A 38 -10.20 25.86 -1.84
CA VAL A 38 -10.20 25.07 -0.63
C VAL A 38 -11.38 25.59 0.17
N THR A 39 -12.57 25.05 -0.08
CA THR A 39 -13.84 25.52 0.46
C THR A 39 -13.96 25.33 1.97
N LEU A 40 -13.01 24.65 2.61
CA LEU A 40 -13.04 24.34 4.04
C LEU A 40 -11.78 24.87 4.75
N ALA A 41 -12.00 25.80 5.68
CA ALA A 41 -11.00 26.62 6.37
C ALA A 41 -9.90 25.83 7.13
N VAL A 42 -10.11 24.54 7.41
CA VAL A 42 -9.14 23.66 8.11
C VAL A 42 -7.89 23.40 7.28
N SER A 43 -7.99 23.53 5.96
CA SER A 43 -6.98 23.12 4.98
C SER A 43 -5.95 24.22 4.66
N LYS A 44 -5.98 25.34 5.42
CA LYS A 44 -4.90 26.35 5.48
C LYS A 44 -3.72 25.94 6.37
N GLU A 45 -3.91 25.04 7.34
CA GLU A 45 -2.78 24.47 8.08
C GLU A 45 -1.96 23.57 7.15
N LYS A 46 -0.63 23.58 7.29
CA LYS A 46 0.35 22.83 6.48
C LYS A 46 -0.03 21.35 6.30
N ASN A 47 -0.93 21.07 5.37
CA ASN A 47 -1.38 19.71 5.10
C ASN A 47 -0.22 18.97 4.44
N ARG A 48 0.43 18.08 5.21
CA ARG A 48 1.61 17.32 4.80
C ARG A 48 1.38 16.46 3.55
N PHE A 49 0.11 16.19 3.21
CA PHE A 49 -0.25 15.46 1.99
C PHE A 49 -0.12 16.31 0.73
N ARG A 50 -0.17 17.65 0.80
CA ARG A 50 -0.11 18.54 -0.38
C ARG A 50 1.26 18.52 -1.07
N THR A 51 2.33 18.22 -0.33
CA THR A 51 3.70 18.17 -0.87
C THR A 51 4.11 16.79 -1.34
N ILE A 52 3.23 15.79 -1.21
CA ILE A 52 3.53 14.41 -1.57
C ILE A 52 2.85 14.10 -2.89
N THR A 53 3.64 13.61 -3.83
CA THR A 53 3.12 13.04 -5.08
C THR A 53 2.92 11.55 -4.87
N TRP A 54 1.71 11.06 -5.17
CA TRP A 54 1.42 9.64 -5.21
C TRP A 54 1.93 9.09 -6.55
N ASP A 55 3.19 8.66 -6.57
CA ASP A 55 3.83 8.06 -7.74
C ASP A 55 3.06 6.83 -8.25
N GLU A 56 3.07 6.63 -9.56
CA GLU A 56 2.52 5.42 -10.17
C GLU A 56 3.26 4.18 -9.69
N TYR A 57 2.51 3.09 -9.46
CA TYR A 57 3.10 1.82 -9.09
C TYR A 57 3.74 1.17 -10.31
N ASP A 58 5.05 0.94 -10.26
CA ASP A 58 5.76 0.16 -11.26
C ASP A 58 6.27 -1.18 -10.68
N PRO A 59 6.32 -2.27 -11.46
CA PRO A 59 6.74 -3.58 -10.95
C PRO A 59 8.19 -3.64 -10.44
N VAL A 60 9.05 -2.70 -10.87
CA VAL A 60 10.49 -2.67 -10.54
C VAL A 60 10.70 -2.03 -9.17
N HIS A 61 10.23 -0.80 -8.96
CA HIS A 61 10.43 -0.07 -7.71
C HIS A 61 9.28 -0.29 -6.70
N GLN A 62 8.11 -0.76 -7.14
CA GLN A 62 6.96 -1.10 -6.31
C GLN A 62 6.62 0.02 -5.31
N LYS A 63 6.65 1.26 -5.80
CA LYS A 63 6.38 2.45 -5.00
C LYS A 63 4.94 2.44 -4.51
N TYR A 64 4.75 2.81 -3.24
CA TYR A 64 3.43 2.96 -2.64
C TYR A 64 3.41 4.14 -1.68
N LEU A 65 2.24 4.77 -1.58
CA LEU A 65 1.98 5.81 -0.58
C LEU A 65 1.53 5.17 0.74
N GLU A 66 2.28 5.40 1.81
CA GLU A 66 1.86 5.08 3.17
C GLU A 66 0.92 6.17 3.67
N ILE A 67 -0.37 5.85 3.74
CA ILE A 67 -1.42 6.72 4.29
C ILE A 67 -1.40 6.59 5.81
N SER A 68 -0.77 7.55 6.48
CA SER A 68 -0.69 7.64 7.95
C SER A 68 -0.69 9.10 8.39
N MET A 69 -0.62 9.37 9.70
CA MET A 69 -0.45 10.74 10.20
C MET A 69 0.78 11.43 9.60
N LYS A 70 1.83 10.67 9.26
CA LYS A 70 3.06 11.14 8.61
C LYS A 70 3.18 10.45 7.24
N PRO A 71 2.51 10.95 6.20
CA PRO A 71 2.52 10.30 4.90
C PRO A 71 3.92 10.24 4.30
N ARG A 72 4.23 9.12 3.63
CA ARG A 72 5.54 8.86 3.00
C ARG A 72 5.36 7.96 1.78
N VAL A 73 6.13 8.21 0.74
CA VAL A 73 6.33 7.24 -0.34
C VAL A 73 7.37 6.22 0.13
N LYS A 74 7.07 4.93 -0.04
CA LYS A 74 7.92 3.80 0.30
C LYS A 74 7.95 2.82 -0.87
N ASN A 75 8.85 1.86 -0.82
CA ASN A 75 9.04 0.85 -1.86
C ASN A 75 8.82 -0.54 -1.29
N HIS A 76 8.52 -1.52 -2.16
CA HIS A 76 8.58 -2.94 -1.82
C HIS A 76 7.76 -3.32 -0.57
N TYR A 77 6.47 -2.99 -0.59
CA TYR A 77 5.58 -3.24 0.55
C TYR A 77 5.68 -4.70 1.01
N ARG A 78 6.21 -4.91 2.23
CA ARG A 78 6.36 -6.23 2.86
C ARG A 78 7.06 -7.27 1.95
N ALA A 79 8.02 -6.85 1.13
CA ALA A 79 8.62 -7.72 0.12
C ALA A 79 9.21 -9.02 0.69
N HIS A 80 9.81 -9.00 1.88
CA HIS A 80 10.31 -10.22 2.53
C HIS A 80 9.18 -11.19 2.91
N GLN A 81 8.08 -10.70 3.49
CA GLN A 81 6.96 -11.58 3.81
C GLN A 81 6.27 -12.07 2.53
N LEU A 82 6.15 -11.23 1.51
CA LEU A 82 5.59 -11.63 0.22
C LEU A 82 6.47 -12.66 -0.49
N SER A 83 7.80 -12.54 -0.44
CA SER A 83 8.71 -13.50 -1.09
C SER A 83 8.62 -14.88 -0.47
N VAL A 84 8.35 -14.98 0.83
CA VAL A 84 8.10 -16.27 1.47
C VAL A 84 6.90 -16.96 0.82
N TRP A 85 5.78 -16.26 0.66
CA TRP A 85 4.56 -16.85 0.09
C TRP A 85 4.62 -17.05 -1.42
N LEU A 86 5.24 -16.13 -2.15
CA LEU A 86 5.25 -16.13 -3.62
C LEU A 86 6.39 -16.95 -4.23
N ARG A 87 7.46 -17.22 -3.48
CA ARG A 87 8.64 -17.96 -3.98
C ARG A 87 8.95 -19.17 -3.11
N LEU A 88 9.26 -18.94 -1.83
CA LEU A 88 9.79 -19.99 -0.95
C LEU A 88 8.80 -21.15 -0.74
N VAL A 89 7.55 -20.84 -0.38
CA VAL A 89 6.53 -21.88 -0.13
C VAL A 89 6.26 -22.72 -1.38
N PRO A 90 6.04 -22.14 -2.58
CA PRO A 90 5.95 -22.90 -3.83
C PRO A 90 7.17 -23.76 -4.13
N GLU A 91 8.39 -23.24 -3.93
CA GLU A 91 9.63 -23.98 -4.16
C GLU A 91 9.77 -25.18 -3.23
N LEU A 92 9.48 -25.00 -1.94
CA LEU A 92 9.49 -26.08 -0.95
C LEU A 92 8.44 -27.15 -1.26
N HIS A 93 7.24 -26.75 -1.68
CA HIS A 93 6.21 -27.69 -2.09
C HIS A 93 6.69 -28.54 -3.27
N ARG A 94 7.28 -27.92 -4.30
CA ARG A 94 7.79 -28.66 -5.47
C ARG A 94 8.93 -29.60 -5.11
N ALA A 95 9.90 -29.15 -4.31
CA ALA A 95 11.02 -29.98 -3.86
C ALA A 95 10.55 -31.17 -3.00
N GLY A 96 9.56 -30.97 -2.13
CA GLY A 96 8.97 -32.05 -1.34
C GLY A 96 8.25 -33.11 -2.17
N MET A 97 7.73 -32.77 -3.35
CA MET A 97 7.12 -33.77 -4.24
C MET A 97 8.16 -34.67 -4.93
N GLU A 98 9.37 -34.19 -5.17
CA GLU A 98 10.44 -34.99 -5.80
C GLU A 98 11.07 -35.98 -4.81
N ASP A 99 11.23 -35.62 -3.54
CA ASP A 99 11.91 -36.46 -2.54
C ASP A 99 11.02 -37.47 -1.80
N VAL A 100 9.70 -37.22 -1.69
CA VAL A 100 8.79 -38.08 -0.91
C VAL A 100 8.40 -39.35 -1.69
N VAL A 101 8.32 -39.31 -3.01
CA VAL A 101 7.96 -40.50 -3.81
C VAL A 101 9.12 -41.50 -3.93
N ALA A 102 10.36 -41.03 -3.92
CA ALA A 102 11.54 -41.89 -4.13
C ALA A 102 11.95 -42.68 -2.88
N ARG A 103 11.68 -42.19 -1.66
CA ARG A 103 12.16 -42.82 -0.41
C ARG A 103 11.17 -43.74 0.29
N HIS A 104 9.87 -43.63 -0.01
CA HIS A 104 8.85 -44.45 0.63
C HIS A 104 8.68 -45.86 0.01
N ASN A 105 9.36 -46.15 -1.11
CA ASN A 105 9.28 -47.44 -1.81
C ASN A 105 10.53 -48.35 -1.64
N LEU A 106 11.54 -47.90 -0.89
CA LEU A 106 12.73 -48.71 -0.61
C LEU A 106 12.55 -49.43 0.72
N PHE A 107 11.94 -50.62 0.67
CA PHE A 107 12.13 -51.59 1.74
C PHE A 107 13.60 -52.01 1.72
N ARG A 108 14.30 -51.81 2.86
CA ARG A 108 15.62 -52.40 3.09
C ARG A 108 15.44 -53.90 3.26
N ASP A 109 16.03 -54.69 2.37
CA ASP A 109 16.35 -56.11 2.60
C ASP A 109 17.53 -56.24 3.58
#